data_AF-D1KF51-F1
#
_entry.id   AF-D1KF51-F1
#
_cell.length_a   1.000
_cell.length_b   1.000
_cell.length_c   1.000
_cell.angle_alpha   90.00
_cell.angle_beta   90.00
_cell.angle_gamma   90.00
#
_symmetry.space_group_name_H-M   'P 1'
#
loop_
_entity.id
_entity.type
_entity.pdbx_description
1 polymer ?
#
loop_
_entity_poly.entity_id
_entity_poly.type
_entity_poly.pdbx_seq_one_letter_code
_entity_poly.pdbx_strand_id
1 'polypeptide(L)'
;HLFDGDGMLHSIRISQGRAVLCSRFVKTYKYTVERDAGFPLLPNVFSGFNGLTASATRGAISAARVASGPYNPANGIGNANTSLAFFGDRLYALAESDLPYAVRLTADGDVETVGRNDFNGELFMSMTAHPK
;
A
#
# COMPACT_ATOMS: atom_id res chain seq x y z
N HIS A 1 11.24 10.16 -3.42
CA HIS A 1 11.36 9.59 -4.78
C HIS A 1 9.96 9.34 -5.30
N LEU A 2 9.73 9.25 -6.61
CA LEU A 2 8.38 9.04 -7.17
C LEU A 2 7.69 7.78 -6.61
N PHE A 3 8.47 6.72 -6.36
CA PHE A 3 7.97 5.42 -5.89
C PHE A 3 7.70 5.32 -4.38
N ASP A 4 8.03 6.34 -3.59
CA ASP A 4 7.84 6.30 -2.13
C ASP A 4 6.39 6.61 -1.71
N GLY A 5 5.60 7.23 -2.58
CA GLY A 5 4.25 7.70 -2.25
C GLY A 5 3.24 6.57 -2.02
N ASP A 6 2.20 6.86 -1.24
CA ASP A 6 1.08 5.93 -1.02
C ASP A 6 0.30 5.69 -2.31
N GLY A 7 -0.18 4.46 -2.49
CA GLY A 7 -0.95 4.06 -3.67
C GLY A 7 -2.30 4.76 -3.70
N MET A 8 -2.60 5.40 -4.83
CA MET A 8 -3.92 5.95 -5.11
C MET A 8 -4.45 5.32 -6.39
N LEU A 9 -5.64 4.72 -6.29
CA LEU A 9 -6.35 4.15 -7.43
C LEU A 9 -7.23 5.21 -8.06
N HIS A 10 -7.21 5.23 -9.39
CA HIS A 10 -8.15 5.98 -10.21
C HIS A 10 -9.02 4.99 -10.99
N SER A 11 -10.32 5.18 -10.94
CA SER A 11 -11.29 4.35 -11.66
C SER A 11 -12.24 5.23 -12.45
N ILE A 12 -12.56 4.79 -13.68
CA ILE A 12 -13.57 5.42 -14.52
C ILE A 12 -14.61 4.36 -14.85
N ARG A 13 -15.80 4.48 -14.27
CA ARG A 13 -16.94 3.62 -14.59
C ARG A 13 -17.70 4.24 -15.76
N ILE A 14 -17.82 3.50 -16.86
CA ILE A 14 -18.61 3.90 -18.03
C ILE A 14 -19.88 3.03 -18.08
N SER A 15 -21.04 3.66 -17.98
CA SER A 15 -22.33 2.96 -18.04
C SER A 15 -23.43 3.90 -18.53
N GLN A 16 -24.34 3.39 -19.38
CA GLN A 16 -25.49 4.15 -19.90
C GLN A 16 -25.09 5.51 -20.50
N GLY A 17 -23.99 5.55 -21.27
CA GLY A 17 -23.48 6.77 -21.89
C GLY A 17 -22.86 7.80 -20.92
N ARG A 18 -22.68 7.45 -19.63
CA ARG A 18 -22.09 8.32 -18.60
C ARG A 18 -20.77 7.76 -18.07
N ALA A 19 -19.86 8.66 -17.69
CA ALA A 19 -18.62 8.34 -17.00
C ALA A 19 -18.66 8.84 -15.55
N VAL A 20 -18.23 8.01 -14.61
CA VAL A 20 -18.03 8.36 -13.19
C VAL A 20 -16.57 8.13 -12.84
N LEU A 21 -15.89 9.20 -12.41
CA LEU A 21 -14.50 9.15 -11.94
C LEU A 21 -14.50 8.98 -10.41
N CYS A 22 -13.71 8.03 -9.91
CA CYS A 22 -13.40 7.93 -8.50
C CYS A 22 -11.89 7.78 -8.27
N SER A 23 -11.38 8.50 -7.27
CA SER A 23 -10.00 8.42 -6.79
C SER A 23 -9.99 8.11 -5.29
N ARG A 24 -9.25 7.06 -4.89
CA ARG A 24 -9.13 6.64 -3.49
C ARG A 24 -7.72 6.14 -3.20
N PHE A 25 -7.17 6.52 -2.05
CA PHE A 25 -5.99 5.86 -1.53
C PHE A 25 -6.30 4.40 -1.20
N VAL A 26 -5.35 3.51 -1.48
CA VAL A 26 -5.35 2.17 -0.94
C VAL A 26 -5.07 2.30 0.55
N LYS A 27 -6.00 1.83 1.38
CA LYS A 27 -5.87 1.88 2.84
C LYS A 27 -4.90 0.81 3.33
N THR A 28 -3.62 0.96 3.01
CA THR A 28 -2.57 0.07 3.50
C THR A 28 -2.37 0.22 5.01
N TYR A 29 -1.75 -0.76 5.66
CA TYR A 29 -1.38 -0.63 7.07
C TYR A 29 -0.49 0.60 7.29
N LYS A 30 0.53 0.81 6.44
CA LYS A 30 1.34 2.03 6.45
C LYS A 30 0.48 3.30 6.37
N TYR A 31 -0.38 3.40 5.35
CA TYR A 31 -1.20 4.58 5.12
C TYR A 31 -2.12 4.89 6.32
N THR A 32 -2.77 3.87 6.86
CA THR A 32 -3.72 4.04 7.98
C THR A 32 -3.01 4.51 9.26
N VAL A 33 -1.91 3.87 9.64
CA VAL A 33 -1.18 4.25 10.86
C VAL A 33 -0.55 5.64 10.72
N GLU A 34 0.03 5.98 9.58
CA GLU A 34 0.62 7.31 9.35
C GLU A 34 -0.45 8.41 9.29
N ARG A 35 -1.62 8.11 8.72
CA ARG A 35 -2.75 9.03 8.69
C ARG A 35 -3.26 9.31 10.10
N ASP A 36 -3.39 8.29 10.94
CA ASP A 36 -3.86 8.44 12.32
C ASP A 36 -2.83 9.16 13.20
N ALA A 37 -1.53 8.93 12.96
CA ALA A 37 -0.46 9.66 13.62
C ALA A 37 -0.35 11.13 13.16
N GLY A 38 -0.80 11.44 11.94
CA GLY A 38 -0.70 12.76 11.32
C GLY A 38 0.68 13.10 10.76
N PHE A 39 1.61 12.14 10.70
CA PHE A 39 2.95 12.32 10.14
C PHE A 39 3.57 10.97 9.67
N PRO A 40 4.58 10.99 8.78
CA PRO A 40 5.25 9.77 8.32
C PRO A 40 5.99 9.00 9.43
N LEU A 41 5.71 7.70 9.53
CA LEU A 41 6.28 6.78 10.51
C LEU A 41 7.31 5.83 9.91
N LEU A 42 7.22 5.52 8.62
CA LEU A 42 8.25 4.76 7.94
C LEU A 42 9.16 5.67 7.11
N PRO A 43 10.46 5.34 7.00
CA PRO A 43 11.36 6.05 6.12
C PRO A 43 11.00 5.72 4.66
N ASN A 44 11.07 6.73 3.81
CA ASN A 44 11.04 6.54 2.36
C ASN A 44 12.26 5.71 1.91
N VAL A 45 12.04 4.58 1.24
CA VAL A 45 13.12 3.65 0.89
C VAL A 45 14.06 4.23 -0.16
N PHE A 46 13.53 4.93 -1.16
CA PHE A 46 14.35 5.44 -2.26
C PHE A 46 14.92 6.84 -1.98
N SER A 47 14.24 7.64 -1.16
CA SER A 47 14.70 9.01 -0.86
C SER A 47 15.19 9.23 0.56
N GLY A 48 15.00 8.28 1.47
CA GLY A 48 15.36 8.42 2.88
C GLY A 48 16.80 8.01 3.21
N PHE A 49 17.49 7.33 2.30
CA PHE A 49 18.79 6.69 2.54
C PHE A 49 19.94 7.31 1.72
N ASN A 50 20.04 8.64 1.70
CA ASN A 50 21.01 9.39 0.87
C ASN A 50 22.39 9.60 1.54
N GLY A 51 22.83 8.66 2.39
CA GLY A 51 24.16 8.72 3.03
C GLY A 51 24.21 7.97 4.36
N LEU A 52 25.40 7.56 4.78
CA LEU A 52 25.59 6.66 5.93
C LEU A 52 24.91 7.17 7.21
N THR A 53 25.12 8.44 7.58
CA THR A 53 24.54 9.03 8.78
C THR A 53 23.02 9.13 8.69
N ALA A 54 22.48 9.52 7.54
CA ALA A 54 21.03 9.59 7.32
C ALA A 54 20.40 8.20 7.41
N SER A 55 21.01 7.21 6.77
CA SER A 55 20.60 5.80 6.81
C SER A 55 20.59 5.25 8.24
N ALA A 56 21.68 5.45 8.99
CA ALA A 56 21.78 5.01 10.38
C ALA A 56 20.72 5.67 11.27
N THR A 57 20.51 6.98 11.12
CA THR A 57 19.51 7.73 11.89
C THR A 57 18.10 7.25 11.59
N ARG A 58 17.75 7.08 10.31
CA ARG A 58 16.43 6.59 9.89
C ARG A 58 16.19 5.14 10.34
N GLY A 59 17.21 4.29 10.26
CA GLY A 59 17.17 2.93 10.78
C GLY A 59 16.89 2.90 12.28
N ALA A 60 17.63 3.69 13.06
CA ALA A 60 17.45 3.77 14.51
C ALA A 60 16.06 4.28 14.91
N ILE A 61 15.55 5.33 14.26
CA ILE A 61 14.19 5.85 14.50
C ILE A 61 13.13 4.79 14.16
N SER A 62 13.31 4.07 13.05
CA SER A 62 12.37 3.02 12.64
C SER A 62 12.37 1.87 13.66
N ALA A 63 13.54 1.42 14.10
CA ALA A 63 13.66 0.39 15.14
C ALA A 63 13.02 0.83 16.46
N ALA A 64 13.22 2.09 16.86
CA ALA A 64 12.58 2.63 18.06
C ALA A 64 11.05 2.65 17.94
N ARG A 65 10.50 3.01 16.77
CA ARG A 65 9.05 2.96 16.49
C ARG A 65 8.49 1.55 16.49
N VAL A 66 9.25 0.56 16.05
CA VAL A 66 8.83 -0.85 16.18
C VAL A 66 8.87 -1.31 17.63
N ALA A 67 9.94 -0.99 18.36
CA ALA A 67 10.12 -1.41 19.74
C ALA A 67 9.11 -0.76 20.71
N SER A 68 8.71 0.49 20.45
CA SER A 68 7.75 1.23 21.28
C SER A 68 6.28 0.90 20.97
N GLY A 69 6.01 0.12 19.93
CA GLY A 69 4.66 -0.30 19.53
C GLY A 69 3.83 0.62 18.60
N PRO A 70 4.17 1.88 18.23
CA PRO A 70 3.35 2.65 17.30
C PRO A 70 3.32 2.09 15.88
N TYR A 71 4.20 1.14 15.53
CA TYR A 71 4.20 0.50 14.23
C TYR A 71 4.63 -0.97 14.30
N ASN A 72 3.84 -1.89 13.74
CA ASN A 72 4.19 -3.30 13.64
C ASN A 72 4.39 -3.72 12.18
N PRO A 73 5.64 -3.94 11.71
CA PRO A 73 5.93 -4.28 10.32
C PRO A 73 5.36 -5.64 9.88
N ALA A 74 4.99 -6.53 10.81
CA ALA A 74 4.31 -7.78 10.47
C ALA A 74 2.96 -7.56 9.78
N ASN A 75 2.33 -6.41 10.02
CA ASN A 75 1.06 -6.01 9.41
C ASN A 75 1.23 -5.41 7.99
N GLY A 76 2.46 -5.27 7.51
CA GLY A 76 2.79 -4.74 6.19
C GLY A 76 3.59 -3.44 6.27
N ILE A 77 4.38 -3.17 5.23
CA ILE A 77 5.18 -1.95 5.09
C ILE A 77 4.97 -1.27 3.73
N GLY A 78 4.14 -1.85 2.87
CA GLY A 78 3.97 -1.42 1.50
C GLY A 78 3.00 -0.27 1.32
N ASN A 79 3.13 0.35 0.16
CA ASN A 79 2.32 1.45 -0.32
C ASN A 79 1.31 1.03 -1.40
N ALA A 80 1.38 -0.21 -1.93
CA ALA A 80 0.43 -0.75 -2.93
C ALA A 80 0.23 0.19 -4.14
N ASN A 81 1.33 0.73 -4.68
CA ASN A 81 1.31 1.83 -5.67
C ASN A 81 1.83 1.45 -7.06
N THR A 82 2.18 0.18 -7.29
CA THR A 82 2.95 -0.21 -8.48
C THR A 82 2.06 -0.70 -9.62
N SER A 83 1.07 -1.54 -9.34
CA SER A 83 0.20 -2.09 -10.39
C SER A 83 -1.13 -2.62 -9.83
N LEU A 84 -1.99 -3.09 -10.75
CA LEU A 84 -3.23 -3.81 -10.47
C LEU A 84 -3.24 -5.18 -11.16
N ALA A 85 -3.79 -6.19 -10.50
CA ALA A 85 -4.08 -7.49 -11.09
C ALA A 85 -5.50 -7.95 -10.75
N PHE A 86 -6.23 -8.44 -11.74
CA PHE A 86 -7.54 -9.07 -11.54
C PHE A 86 -7.40 -10.58 -11.67
N PHE A 87 -7.63 -11.30 -10.58
CA PHE A 87 -7.59 -12.75 -10.56
C PHE A 87 -8.49 -13.32 -9.46
N GLY A 88 -9.02 -14.52 -9.67
CA GLY A 88 -9.90 -15.15 -8.67
C GLY A 88 -11.11 -14.28 -8.31
N ASP A 89 -11.70 -13.62 -9.31
CA ASP A 89 -12.85 -12.71 -9.18
C ASP A 89 -12.62 -11.51 -8.23
N ARG A 90 -11.35 -11.12 -8.05
CA ARG A 90 -10.96 -10.00 -7.19
C ARG A 90 -9.89 -9.15 -7.87
N LEU A 91 -9.96 -7.85 -7.60
CA LEU A 91 -8.95 -6.89 -8.00
C LEU A 91 -7.97 -6.69 -6.84
N TYR A 92 -6.68 -6.60 -7.15
CA TYR A 92 -5.62 -6.42 -6.17
C TYR A 92 -4.72 -5.25 -6.55
N ALA A 93 -4.38 -4.41 -5.58
CA ALA A 93 -3.33 -3.42 -5.68
C ALA A 93 -2.00 -3.99 -5.17
N LEU A 94 -0.95 -3.82 -5.97
CA LEU A 94 0.33 -4.51 -5.78
C LEU A 94 1.48 -3.52 -5.58
N ALA A 95 2.45 -3.94 -4.79
CA ALA A 95 3.77 -3.33 -4.67
C ALA A 95 4.78 -4.41 -4.28
N GLU A 96 6.03 -4.27 -4.74
CA GLU A 96 7.12 -5.25 -4.51
C GLU A 96 7.43 -5.48 -3.01
N SER A 97 7.07 -4.53 -2.16
CA SER A 97 7.45 -4.47 -0.74
C SER A 97 6.45 -5.12 0.22
N ASP A 98 5.29 -5.61 -0.25
CA ASP A 98 4.24 -6.12 0.64
C ASP A 98 3.34 -7.15 -0.04
N LEU A 99 2.43 -7.72 0.74
CA LEU A 99 1.33 -8.54 0.25
C LEU A 99 0.33 -7.70 -0.58
N PRO A 100 -0.40 -8.33 -1.50
CA PRO A 100 -1.43 -7.66 -2.27
C PRO A 100 -2.54 -7.12 -1.38
N TYR A 101 -3.10 -5.97 -1.76
CA TYR A 101 -4.30 -5.42 -1.12
C TYR A 101 -5.50 -5.66 -2.00
N ALA A 102 -6.45 -6.46 -1.53
CA ALA A 102 -7.71 -6.66 -2.22
C ALA A 102 -8.50 -5.35 -2.25
N VAL A 103 -9.03 -5.02 -3.43
CA VAL A 103 -9.84 -3.83 -3.66
C VAL A 103 -11.15 -4.21 -4.35
N ARG A 104 -12.21 -3.46 -4.04
CA ARG A 104 -13.55 -3.67 -4.58
C ARG A 104 -14.04 -2.40 -5.24
N LEU A 105 -14.61 -2.55 -6.42
CA LEU A 105 -15.36 -1.50 -7.10
C LEU A 105 -16.84 -1.62 -6.71
N THR A 106 -17.44 -0.56 -6.20
CA THR A 106 -18.86 -0.56 -5.81
C THR A 106 -19.76 -0.37 -7.05
N ALA A 107 -21.05 -0.68 -6.89
CA ALA A 107 -22.03 -0.49 -7.95
C ALA A 107 -22.14 0.97 -8.41
N ASP A 108 -21.84 1.93 -7.52
CA ASP A 108 -21.89 3.36 -7.82
C ASP A 108 -20.56 3.91 -8.36
N GLY A 109 -19.55 3.05 -8.53
CA GLY A 109 -18.24 3.42 -9.05
C GLY A 109 -17.23 3.91 -8.01
N ASP A 110 -17.48 3.69 -6.72
CA ASP A 110 -16.49 3.94 -5.67
C ASP A 110 -15.45 2.79 -5.59
N VAL A 111 -14.31 3.07 -4.97
CA VAL A 111 -13.20 2.14 -4.75
C VAL A 111 -13.02 1.91 -3.24
N GLU A 112 -13.11 0.66 -2.81
CA GLU A 112 -12.92 0.26 -1.42
C GLU A 112 -11.70 -0.64 -1.29
N THR A 113 -10.86 -0.37 -0.30
CA THR A 113 -9.85 -1.33 0.15
C THR A 113 -10.52 -2.35 1.05
N VAL A 114 -10.48 -3.63 0.64
CA VAL A 114 -11.00 -4.76 1.41
C VAL A 114 -10.01 -5.16 2.49
N GLY A 115 -8.71 -5.20 2.16
CA GLY A 115 -7.65 -5.50 3.13
C GLY A 115 -6.42 -6.12 2.48
N ARG A 116 -5.38 -6.28 3.29
CA ARG A 116 -4.15 -7.02 2.96
C ARG A 116 -4.48 -8.51 2.84
N ASN A 117 -4.02 -9.18 1.80
CA ASN A 117 -4.41 -10.55 1.48
C ASN A 117 -3.19 -11.47 1.38
N ASP A 118 -3.18 -12.54 2.17
CA ASP A 118 -2.15 -13.57 2.24
C ASP A 118 -2.59 -14.89 1.58
N PHE A 119 -3.72 -14.89 0.86
CA PHE A 119 -4.36 -16.05 0.26
C PHE A 119 -4.59 -17.19 1.25
N ASN A 120 -5.19 -16.89 2.39
CA ASN A 120 -5.43 -17.85 3.48
C ASN A 120 -4.13 -18.46 4.01
N GLY A 121 -3.07 -17.64 4.06
CA GLY A 121 -1.74 -18.05 4.52
C GLY A 121 -0.89 -18.80 3.48
N GLU A 122 -1.38 -18.99 2.26
CA GLU A 122 -0.58 -19.61 1.18
C GLU A 122 0.55 -18.69 0.68
N LEU A 123 0.37 -17.37 0.80
CA LEU A 123 1.39 -16.39 0.46
C LEU A 123 1.97 -15.76 1.74
N PHE A 124 3.17 -16.22 2.11
CA PHE A 124 3.86 -15.82 3.34
C PHE A 124 4.83 -14.63 3.17
N MET A 125 5.13 -14.22 1.94
CA MET A 125 6.06 -13.12 1.63
C MET A 125 5.53 -12.26 0.49
N SER A 126 6.17 -11.11 0.25
CA SER A 126 5.79 -10.26 -0.88
C SER A 126 5.93 -11.00 -2.21
N MET A 127 5.12 -10.60 -3.17
CA MET A 127 5.17 -11.08 -4.55
C MET A 127 5.49 -9.92 -5.49
N THR A 128 5.95 -10.25 -6.70
CA THR A 128 6.16 -9.20 -7.71
C THR A 128 4.87 -8.43 -7.98
N ALA A 129 5.00 -7.13 -8.27
CA ALA A 129 3.90 -6.33 -8.76
C ALA A 129 3.50 -6.67 -10.20
N HIS A 130 4.19 -7.59 -10.88
CA HIS A 130 3.87 -7.98 -12.26
C HIS A 130 3.65 -9.49 -12.40
N PRO A 131 2.68 -10.08 -11.67
CA PRO A 131 2.34 -11.49 -11.84
C PRO A 131 1.73 -11.73 -13.23
N LYS A 132 1.87 -12.97 -13.73
CA LYS A 132 1.33 -13.42 -15.01
C LYS A 132 0.40 -14.60 -14.81
#